data_AF-A0A7C7QAR1-F1
#
_entry.id   AF-A0A7C7QAR1-F1
#
_cell.length_a   1.000
_cell.length_b   1.000
_cell.length_c   1.000
_cell.angle_alpha   90.00
_cell.angle_beta   90.00
_cell.angle_gamma   90.00
#
_symmetry.space_group_name_H-M   'P 1'
#
loop_
_entity.id
_entity.type
_entity.pdbx_description
1 polymer ?
#
loop_
_entity_poly.entity_id
_entity_poly.type
_entity_poly.pdbx_seq_one_letter_code
_entity_poly.pdbx_strand_id
1 'polypeptide(L)'
;MRVSFVVLGSLLILFVAWPLARTVTATGPAALWRTLLDEEVRASILLTFYASLIATGLAFVCGVPLAYLLARADFPGKRLVEGIIDLPIVVPHSAAGIALLMVFGRRTPLGQAFG
;
A
#
# COMPACT_ATOMS: atom_id res chain seq x y z
N MET A 1 26.47 25.38 4.53
CA MET A 1 25.07 24.87 4.63
C MET A 1 24.52 24.33 3.31
N ARG A 2 24.50 25.10 2.20
CA ARG A 2 23.98 24.61 0.91
C ARG A 2 24.73 23.39 0.35
N VAL A 3 26.07 23.40 0.37
CA VAL A 3 26.89 22.28 -0.13
C VAL A 3 26.71 21.02 0.72
N SER A 4 26.72 21.14 2.05
CA SER A 4 26.50 20.02 2.96
C SER A 4 25.13 19.36 2.76
N PHE A 5 24.08 20.15 2.55
CA PHE A 5 22.75 19.65 2.26
C PHE A 5 22.69 18.88 0.93
N VAL A 6 23.31 19.43 -0.12
CA VAL A 6 23.36 18.77 -1.44
C VAL A 6 24.14 17.45 -1.37
N VAL A 7 25.28 17.43 -0.68
CA VAL A 7 26.09 16.22 -0.52
C VAL A 7 25.32 15.13 0.24
N LEU A 8 24.74 15.47 1.40
CA LEU A 8 23.95 14.52 2.19
C LEU A 8 22.71 14.03 1.44
N GLY A 9 22.01 14.92 0.74
CA GLY A 9 20.86 14.58 -0.10
C GLY A 9 21.24 13.65 -1.25
N SER A 10 22.34 13.95 -1.96
CA SER A 10 22.84 13.10 -3.05
C SER A 10 23.25 11.72 -2.58
N LEU A 11 23.88 11.62 -1.39
CA LEU A 11 24.25 10.35 -0.78
C LEU A 11 23.01 9.49 -0.48
N LEU A 12 21.96 10.10 0.07
CA LEU A 12 20.70 9.43 0.41
C LEU A 12 19.97 8.94 -0.85
N ILE A 13 19.92 9.77 -1.90
CA ILE A 13 19.36 9.38 -3.19
C ILE A 13 20.15 8.23 -3.80
N LEU A 14 21.49 8.31 -3.80
CA LEU A 14 22.35 7.24 -4.32
C LEU A 14 22.17 5.94 -3.53
N PHE A 15 22.05 6.01 -2.21
CA PHE A 15 21.83 4.85 -1.36
C PHE A 15 20.53 4.10 -1.72
N VAL A 16 19.44 4.82 -2.03
CA VAL A 16 18.17 4.21 -2.44
C VAL A 16 18.19 3.77 -3.91
N ALA A 17 18.74 4.60 -4.79
CA ALA A 17 18.74 4.36 -6.23
C ALA A 17 19.69 3.23 -6.65
N TRP A 18 20.82 3.09 -5.96
CA TRP A 18 21.86 2.12 -6.34
C TRP A 18 21.38 0.66 -6.30
N PRO A 19 20.75 0.16 -5.21
CA PRO A 19 20.19 -1.20 -5.20
C PRO A 19 19.14 -1.44 -6.28
N LEU A 20 18.27 -0.44 -6.55
CA LEU A 20 17.25 -0.53 -7.59
C LEU A 20 17.86 -0.60 -9.00
N ALA A 21 18.91 0.19 -9.26
CA ALA A 21 19.65 0.09 -10.51
C ALA A 21 20.35 -1.27 -10.64
N ARG A 22 20.88 -1.81 -9.54
CA ARG A 22 21.54 -3.12 -9.50
C ARG A 22 20.56 -4.26 -9.74
N THR A 23 19.34 -4.22 -9.21
CA THR A 23 18.35 -5.29 -9.46
C THR A 23 17.88 -5.31 -10.92
N VAL A 24 17.71 -4.14 -11.54
CA VAL A 24 17.34 -4.03 -12.96
C VAL A 24 18.48 -4.50 -13.86
N THR A 25 19.72 -4.08 -13.60
CA THR A 25 20.88 -4.43 -14.44
C THR A 25 21.43 -5.83 -14.20
N ALA A 26 21.18 -6.43 -13.02
CA ALA A 26 21.57 -7.81 -12.74
C ALA A 26 20.71 -8.85 -13.48
N THR A 27 19.52 -8.47 -13.95
CA THR A 27 18.61 -9.37 -14.68
C THR A 27 18.85 -9.22 -16.18
N GLY A 28 19.26 -10.30 -16.85
CA GLY A 28 19.45 -10.28 -18.30
C GLY A 28 18.15 -9.92 -19.05
N PRO A 29 18.17 -9.07 -20.10
CA PRO A 29 16.97 -8.66 -20.82
C PRO A 29 16.11 -9.84 -21.34
N ALA A 30 16.77 -10.93 -21.76
CA ALA A 30 16.11 -12.15 -22.21
C ALA A 30 15.39 -12.90 -21.07
N ALA A 31 15.95 -12.90 -19.85
CA ALA A 31 15.30 -13.49 -18.69
C ALA A 31 14.06 -12.68 -18.30
N LEU A 32 14.18 -11.34 -18.31
CA LEU A 32 13.06 -10.42 -18.05
C LEU A 32 11.89 -10.67 -19.02
N TRP A 33 12.19 -10.80 -20.31
CA TRP A 33 11.17 -11.06 -21.34
C TRP A 33 10.47 -12.40 -21.13
N ARG A 34 11.21 -13.44 -20.76
CA ARG A 34 10.64 -14.76 -20.45
C ARG A 34 9.72 -14.72 -19.21
N THR A 35 10.14 -14.04 -18.15
CA THR A 35 9.34 -13.88 -16.93
C THR A 35 8.07 -13.06 -17.18
N LEU A 36 8.12 -12.06 -18.05
CA LEU A 36 6.93 -11.28 -18.41
C LEU A 36 5.92 -12.07 -19.26
N LEU A 37 6.38 -13.03 -20.05
CA LEU A 37 5.54 -13.93 -20.83
C LEU A 37 5.02 -15.12 -20.03
N ASP A 38 5.50 -15.31 -18.81
CA ASP A 38 5.03 -16.35 -17.91
C ASP A 38 3.57 -16.06 -17.50
N GLU A 39 2.72 -17.07 -17.66
CA GLU A 39 1.28 -16.95 -17.39
C GLU A 39 1.01 -16.64 -15.91
N GLU A 40 1.78 -17.24 -15.00
CA GLU A 40 1.60 -17.06 -13.56
C GLU A 40 1.99 -15.65 -13.12
N VAL A 41 3.07 -15.10 -13.70
CA VAL A 41 3.50 -13.72 -13.46
C VAL A 41 2.47 -12.73 -13.97
N ARG A 42 1.97 -12.93 -15.19
CA ARG A 42 0.95 -12.06 -15.78
C ARG A 42 -0.35 -12.11 -14.98
N ALA A 43 -0.79 -13.30 -14.57
CA ALA A 43 -1.97 -13.47 -13.72
C ALA A 43 -1.81 -12.75 -12.39
N SER A 44 -0.63 -12.86 -11.75
CA SER A 44 -0.33 -12.19 -10.48
C SER A 44 -0.31 -10.66 -10.61
N ILE A 45 0.26 -10.13 -11.69
CA ILE A 45 0.25 -8.70 -12.00
C ILE A 45 -1.18 -8.20 -12.20
N LEU A 46 -1.96 -8.89 -13.03
CA LEU A 46 -3.36 -8.52 -13.29
C LEU A 46 -4.22 -8.58 -12.03
N LEU A 47 -4.05 -9.61 -11.20
CA LEU A 47 -4.74 -9.73 -9.93
C LEU A 47 -4.39 -8.58 -8.98
N THR A 48 -3.11 -8.19 -8.92
CA THR A 48 -2.65 -7.06 -8.10
C THR A 48 -3.26 -5.75 -8.57
N PHE A 49 -3.27 -5.49 -9.88
CA PHE A 49 -3.92 -4.31 -10.45
C PHE A 49 -5.43 -4.31 -10.19
N TYR A 50 -6.10 -5.43 -10.41
CA TYR A 50 -7.54 -5.55 -10.19
C TYR A 50 -7.92 -5.32 -8.72
N ALA A 51 -7.23 -5.99 -7.79
CA ALA A 51 -7.49 -5.86 -6.36
C ALA A 51 -7.19 -4.43 -5.85
N SER A 52 -6.07 -3.84 -6.27
CA SER A 52 -5.71 -2.47 -5.88
C SER A 52 -6.66 -1.43 -6.49
N LEU A 53 -7.18 -1.65 -7.71
CA LEU A 53 -8.17 -0.78 -8.32
C LEU A 53 -9.48 -0.78 -7.52
N ILE A 54 -9.97 -1.95 -7.12
CA ILE A 54 -11.18 -2.07 -6.28
C ILE A 54 -10.94 -1.40 -4.93
N ALA A 55 -9.82 -1.70 -4.27
CA ALA A 55 -9.49 -1.10 -2.98
C ALA A 55 -9.40 0.43 -3.07
N THR A 56 -8.77 0.95 -4.13
CA THR A 56 -8.66 2.40 -4.39
C THR A 56 -10.03 3.01 -4.68
N GLY A 57 -10.88 2.34 -5.46
CA GLY A 57 -12.24 2.80 -5.73
C GLY A 57 -13.08 2.90 -4.45
N LEU A 58 -13.03 1.87 -3.60
CA LEU A 58 -13.69 1.90 -2.29
C LEU A 58 -13.12 2.99 -1.37
N ALA A 59 -11.79 3.12 -1.32
CA ALA A 59 -11.14 4.16 -0.54
C ALA A 59 -11.48 5.57 -1.04
N PHE A 60 -11.64 5.75 -2.35
CA PHE A 60 -12.04 7.03 -2.94
C PHE A 60 -13.49 7.37 -2.56
N VAL A 61 -14.42 6.43 -2.78
CA VAL A 61 -15.85 6.66 -2.53
C VAL A 61 -16.14 6.87 -1.03
N CYS A 62 -15.49 6.11 -0.15
CA CYS A 62 -15.72 6.23 1.30
C CYS A 62 -14.82 7.29 1.96
N GLY A 63 -13.55 7.35 1.55
CA GLY A 63 -12.53 8.17 2.17
C GLY A 63 -12.60 9.64 1.77
N VAL A 64 -12.91 9.99 0.51
CA VAL A 64 -12.97 11.40 0.08
C VAL A 64 -14.08 12.18 0.80
N PRO A 65 -15.33 11.66 0.92
CA PRO A 65 -16.35 12.35 1.70
C PRO A 65 -15.97 12.49 3.17
N LEU A 66 -15.38 11.45 3.76
CA LEU A 66 -14.93 11.47 5.16
C LEU A 66 -13.82 12.50 5.37
N ALA A 67 -12.82 12.54 4.49
CA ALA A 67 -11.75 13.54 4.52
C ALA A 67 -12.29 14.97 4.37
N TYR A 68 -13.27 15.16 3.48
CA TYR A 68 -13.94 16.46 3.31
C TYR A 68 -14.68 16.89 4.59
N LEU A 69 -15.39 15.97 5.23
CA LEU A 69 -16.08 16.23 6.49
C LEU A 69 -15.11 16.58 7.61
N LEU A 70 -14.02 15.81 7.78
CA LEU A 70 -12.99 16.08 8.79
C LEU A 70 -12.30 17.43 8.56
N ALA A 71 -12.06 17.80 7.30
CA ALA A 71 -11.41 19.07 6.97
C ALA A 71 -12.31 20.30 7.20
N ARG A 72 -13.65 20.15 7.09
CA ARG A 72 -14.60 21.27 7.12
C ARG A 72 -15.44 21.38 8.38
N ALA A 73 -15.68 20.27 9.08
CA ALA A 73 -16.52 20.24 10.27
C ALA A 73 -15.66 20.06 11.53
N ASP A 74 -16.02 20.82 12.58
CA ASP A 74 -15.50 20.62 13.93
C ASP A 74 -16.63 20.08 14.81
N PHE A 75 -16.50 18.81 15.20
CA PHE A 75 -17.49 18.10 16.02
C PHE A 75 -16.80 17.39 17.19
N PRO A 76 -17.51 17.20 18.32
CA PRO A 76 -16.96 16.46 19.46
C PRO A 76 -16.72 15.01 19.06
N GLY A 77 -15.46 14.56 19.11
CA GLY A 77 -15.04 13.21 18.69
C GLY A 77 -14.18 13.14 17.43
N LYS A 78 -13.97 14.26 16.72
CA LYS A 78 -13.11 14.35 15.52
C LYS A 78 -11.73 13.72 15.71
N ARG A 79 -11.06 14.01 16.84
CA ARG A 79 -9.75 13.44 17.20
C ARG A 79 -9.74 11.91 17.33
N LEU A 80 -10.84 11.32 17.80
CA LEU A 80 -10.94 9.87 17.91
C LEU A 80 -11.05 9.24 16.51
N VAL A 81 -11.84 9.87 15.63
CA VAL A 81 -12.00 9.42 14.24
C VAL A 81 -10.67 9.52 13.48
N GLU A 82 -9.97 10.65 13.60
CA GLU A 82 -8.61 10.83 13.06
C GLU A 82 -7.66 9.72 13.56
N GLY A 83 -7.65 9.45 14.87
CA GLY A 83 -6.83 8.38 15.45
C GLY A 83 -7.15 6.98 14.93
N ILE A 84 -8.42 6.66 14.67
CA ILE A 84 -8.82 5.37 14.08
C ILE A 84 -8.34 5.27 12.63
N ILE A 85 -8.41 6.37 11.86
CA ILE A 85 -7.96 6.41 10.46
C ILE A 85 -6.44 6.24 10.36
N ASP A 86 -5.68 6.81 11.29
CA ASP A 86 -4.21 6.73 11.31
C ASP A 86 -3.68 5.43 11.92
N LEU A 87 -4.51 4.70 12.68
CA LEU A 87 -4.13 3.45 13.34
C LEU A 87 -3.47 2.42 12.41
N PRO A 88 -3.94 2.16 11.18
CA PRO A 88 -3.33 1.18 10.29
C PRO A 88 -1.90 1.52 9.88
N ILE A 89 -1.51 2.80 9.91
CA ILE A 89 -0.17 3.27 9.50
C ILE A 89 0.86 2.88 10.57
N VAL A 90 0.46 2.87 11.85
CA VAL A 90 1.34 2.49 12.96
C VAL A 90 1.32 0.99 13.25
N VAL A 91 0.27 0.27 12.82
CA VAL A 91 0.14 -1.16 13.02
C VAL A 91 1.08 -1.93 12.06
N PRO A 92 1.87 -2.90 12.56
CA PRO A 92 2.67 -3.75 11.68
C PRO A 92 1.81 -4.49 10.65
N HIS A 93 2.27 -4.54 9.41
CA HIS A 93 1.58 -5.21 8.28
C HIS A 93 1.10 -6.64 8.63
N SER A 94 1.92 -7.41 9.35
CA SER A 94 1.56 -8.76 9.81
C SER A 94 0.39 -8.76 10.79
N ALA A 95 0.35 -7.81 11.72
CA ALA A 95 -0.74 -7.66 12.69
C ALA A 95 -2.04 -7.22 11.99
N ALA A 96 -1.95 -6.32 11.01
CA ALA A 96 -3.09 -5.94 10.17
C ALA A 96 -3.68 -7.15 9.43
N GLY A 97 -2.83 -8.03 8.89
CA GLY A 97 -3.27 -9.28 8.27
C GLY A 97 -4.02 -10.21 9.23
N ILE A 98 -3.55 -10.37 10.46
CA ILE A 98 -4.22 -11.17 11.49
C ILE A 98 -5.56 -10.54 11.88
N ALA A 99 -5.63 -9.22 12.03
CA ALA A 99 -6.87 -8.50 12.31
C ALA A 99 -7.91 -8.72 11.21
N LEU A 100 -7.51 -8.62 9.94
CA LEU A 100 -8.39 -8.92 8.80
C LEU A 100 -8.85 -10.37 8.81
N LEU A 101 -7.98 -11.34 9.10
CA LEU A 101 -8.36 -12.75 9.23
C LEU A 101 -9.36 -13.00 10.37
N MET A 102 -9.23 -12.28 11.49
CA MET A 102 -10.17 -12.38 12.61
C MET A 102 -11.56 -11.81 12.29
N VAL A 103 -11.65 -10.90 11.31
CA VAL A 103 -12.91 -10.27 10.91
C VAL A 103 -13.54 -10.95 9.69
N PHE A 104 -12.73 -11.34 8.71
CA PHE A 104 -13.16 -11.92 7.42
C PHE A 104 -12.91 -13.43 7.32
N GLY A 105 -12.38 -14.06 8.37
CA GLY A 105 -12.10 -15.50 8.37
C GLY A 105 -13.37 -16.33 8.25
N ARG A 106 -13.27 -17.53 7.67
CA ARG A 106 -14.40 -18.42 7.34
C ARG A 106 -15.37 -18.72 8.50
N ARG A 107 -14.92 -18.62 9.76
CA ARG A 107 -15.73 -18.89 10.95
C ARG A 107 -16.44 -17.66 11.51
N THR A 108 -16.24 -16.49 10.90
CA THR A 108 -16.82 -15.21 11.35
C THR A 108 -18.15 -14.94 10.65
N PRO A 109 -19.05 -14.14 11.25
CA PRO A 109 -20.33 -13.80 10.62
C PRO A 109 -20.16 -13.14 9.24
N LEU A 110 -19.17 -12.25 9.11
CA LEU A 110 -18.81 -11.61 7.85
C LEU A 110 -18.23 -12.62 6.86
N GLY A 111 -17.31 -13.49 7.29
CA GLY A 111 -16.72 -14.52 6.43
C GLY A 111 -17.73 -15.54 5.91
N GLN A 112 -18.80 -15.85 6.66
CA GLN A 112 -19.90 -16.71 6.21
C GLN A 112 -20.82 -16.04 5.18
N ALA A 113 -20.88 -14.71 5.15
CA ALA A 113 -21.67 -13.98 4.16
C ALA A 113 -20.98 -13.90 2.78
N PHE A 114 -19.65 -14.07 2.73
CA PHE A 114 -18.84 -13.97 1.52
C PHE A 114 -18.28 -15.31 1.02
N GLY A 115 -18.52 -16.43 1.70
CA GLY A 115 -17.96 -17.75 1.37
C GLY A 115 -19.02 -18.85 1.35
#